data_AF-A0AAU0QLU0-F1
#
_entry.id   AF-A0AAU0QLU0-F1
#
_cell.length_a   1.000
_cell.length_b   1.000
_cell.length_c   1.000
_cell.angle_alpha   90.00
_cell.angle_beta   90.00
_cell.angle_gamma   90.00
#
_symmetry.space_group_name_H-M   'P 1'
#
loop_
_entity.id
_entity.type
_entity.pdbx_description
1 polymer ?
#
loop_
_entity_poly.entity_id
_entity_poly.type
_entity_poly.pdbx_seq_one_letter_code
_entity_poly.pdbx_strand_id
1 'polypeptide(L)'
;GTKRSDVFRINRFFWKIFALWPGKHPTKCYKYYSVVFLIIVNVVYNLLLSVNLFCTPHNVQAFIEEALFFFTELAAMTKMIMIITKREKIIALFKIINCKEFQGRNQVDKTIIANSDSKYKICWKLYALTSNFSYFGIVFIPVILHFVFKTDLKLPIAKYYFLSDATKEKYFILLFIYQSIGIYVHMTYNVNIDSFMAGMIFVGVSELKILNHNFSQLNLRSVKNKNKAIAENMKMMELNKVLLHYDLIIRY
;
A
#
# COMPACT_ATOMS: atom_id res chain seq x y z
N GLY A 1 -9.10 13.16 -19.97
CA GLY A 1 -9.99 12.52 -18.98
C GLY A 1 -9.16 11.93 -17.86
N THR A 2 -9.59 12.11 -16.62
CA THR A 2 -8.98 11.51 -15.42
C THR A 2 -9.03 9.98 -15.51
N LYS A 3 -7.93 9.30 -15.19
CA LYS A 3 -7.84 7.84 -15.26
C LYS A 3 -8.29 7.26 -13.93
N ARG A 4 -9.08 6.18 -13.93
CA ARG A 4 -9.54 5.57 -12.67
C ARG A 4 -8.38 5.11 -11.77
N SER A 5 -7.26 4.68 -12.37
CA SER A 5 -6.03 4.36 -11.63
C SER A 5 -5.44 5.54 -10.84
N ASP A 6 -5.91 6.78 -11.05
CA ASP A 6 -5.47 7.96 -10.30
C ASP A 6 -5.94 7.92 -8.83
N VAL A 7 -6.91 7.05 -8.50
CA VAL A 7 -7.27 6.75 -7.10
C VAL A 7 -6.05 6.28 -6.29
N PHE A 8 -5.11 5.58 -6.93
CA PHE A 8 -3.86 5.08 -6.35
C PHE A 8 -2.67 6.03 -6.49
N ARG A 9 -2.89 7.29 -6.89
CA ARG A 9 -1.81 8.25 -7.14
C ARG A 9 -0.94 8.47 -5.90
N ILE A 10 -1.55 8.50 -4.72
CA ILE A 10 -0.88 8.67 -3.44
C ILE A 10 0.05 7.49 -3.14
N ASN A 11 -0.40 6.24 -3.33
CA ASN A 11 0.42 5.05 -3.11
C ASN A 11 1.65 5.06 -4.03
N ARG A 12 1.44 5.35 -5.32
CA ARG A 12 2.52 5.46 -6.30
C ARG A 12 3.50 6.59 -5.99
N PHE A 13 3.00 7.69 -5.42
CA PHE A 13 3.85 8.81 -5.00
C PHE A 13 4.80 8.38 -3.89
N PHE A 14 4.30 7.75 -2.83
CA PHE A 14 5.14 7.25 -1.75
C PHE A 14 6.10 6.15 -2.20
N TRP A 15 5.66 5.23 -3.06
CA TRP A 15 6.56 4.23 -3.64
C TRP A 15 7.68 4.87 -4.47
N LYS A 16 7.41 5.99 -5.16
CA LYS A 16 8.44 6.70 -5.93
C LYS A 16 9.39 7.46 -5.00
N ILE A 17 8.90 8.12 -3.96
CA ILE A 17 9.74 8.83 -2.99
C ILE A 17 10.67 7.83 -2.31
N PHE A 18 10.13 6.73 -1.81
CA PHE A 18 10.91 5.71 -1.11
C PHE A 18 11.46 4.64 -2.07
N ALA A 19 11.92 5.04 -3.25
CA ALA A 19 12.71 4.19 -4.16
C ALA A 19 12.09 2.87 -4.66
N LEU A 20 10.88 2.49 -4.26
CA LEU A 20 10.22 1.23 -4.61
C LEU A 20 9.69 1.22 -6.04
N TRP A 21 9.33 2.40 -6.58
CA TRP A 21 8.73 2.52 -7.91
C TRP A 21 9.47 3.51 -8.81
N PRO A 22 10.36 3.03 -9.69
CA PRO A 22 11.13 3.89 -10.58
C PRO A 22 10.33 4.59 -11.71
N GLY A 23 9.04 4.29 -11.84
CA GLY A 23 8.23 4.81 -12.93
C GLY A 23 8.59 4.20 -14.30
N LYS A 24 7.94 4.66 -15.37
CA LYS A 24 8.11 4.05 -16.71
C LYS A 24 9.49 4.32 -17.31
N HIS A 25 10.03 5.52 -17.10
CA HIS A 25 11.34 5.93 -17.62
C HIS A 25 12.16 6.58 -16.50
N PRO A 26 12.77 5.78 -15.61
CA PRO A 26 13.67 6.32 -14.59
C PRO A 26 14.92 6.91 -15.23
N THR A 27 15.29 8.11 -14.80
CA THR A 27 16.61 8.69 -15.10
C THR A 27 17.72 7.83 -14.48
N LYS A 28 18.93 7.87 -15.06
CA LYS A 28 20.09 7.13 -14.51
C LYS A 28 20.34 7.48 -13.03
N CYS A 29 20.23 8.77 -12.67
CA CYS A 29 20.37 9.24 -11.29
C CYS A 29 19.33 8.62 -10.35
N TYR A 30 18.06 8.51 -10.79
CA TYR A 30 17.03 7.89 -9.98
C TYR A 30 17.27 6.39 -9.76
N LYS A 31 17.79 5.67 -10.77
CA LYS A 31 18.15 4.25 -10.59
C LYS A 31 19.23 4.08 -9.52
N TYR A 32 20.28 4.90 -9.58
CA TYR A 32 21.35 4.87 -8.58
C TYR A 32 20.83 5.21 -7.18
N TYR A 33 20.07 6.30 -7.05
CA TYR A 33 19.38 6.67 -5.81
C TYR A 33 18.53 5.52 -5.27
N SER A 34 17.73 4.89 -6.13
CA SER A 34 16.81 3.82 -5.72
C SER A 34 17.56 2.60 -5.18
N VAL A 35 18.63 2.16 -5.85
CA VAL A 35 19.46 1.04 -5.38
C VAL A 35 20.12 1.37 -4.05
N VAL A 36 20.79 2.53 -3.95
CA VAL A 36 21.49 2.94 -2.72
C VAL A 36 20.51 3.09 -1.56
N PHE A 37 19.37 3.74 -1.79
CA PHE A 37 18.34 3.93 -0.77
C PHE A 37 17.78 2.59 -0.28
N LEU A 38 17.46 1.66 -1.18
CA LEU A 38 16.94 0.35 -0.79
C LEU A 38 17.98 -0.47 -0.01
N ILE A 39 19.26 -0.40 -0.38
CA ILE A 39 20.33 -1.08 0.37
C ILE A 39 20.45 -0.50 1.78
N ILE A 40 20.54 0.82 1.93
CA ILE A 40 20.76 1.45 3.23
C ILE A 40 19.54 1.32 4.14
N VAL A 41 18.35 1.61 3.62
CA VAL A 41 17.14 1.72 4.44
C VAL A 41 16.49 0.37 4.66
N ASN A 42 16.58 -0.59 3.71
CA ASN A 42 16.02 -1.93 3.94
C ASN A 42 17.09 -2.95 4.33
N VAL A 43 18.13 -3.15 3.52
CA VAL A 43 19.06 -4.28 3.72
C VAL A 43 19.90 -4.08 4.98
N VAL A 44 20.59 -2.94 5.11
CA VAL A 44 21.41 -2.64 6.27
C VAL A 44 20.56 -2.55 7.54
N TYR A 45 19.39 -1.89 7.45
CA TYR A 45 18.48 -1.76 8.60
C TYR A 45 18.03 -3.12 9.14
N ASN A 46 17.53 -4.01 8.28
CA ASN A 46 17.10 -5.34 8.68
C ASN A 46 18.26 -6.23 9.14
N LEU A 47 19.46 -6.06 8.56
CA LEU A 47 20.66 -6.76 9.02
C LEU A 47 21.03 -6.33 10.45
N LEU A 48 20.99 -5.03 10.75
CA LEU A 48 21.26 -4.53 12.09
C LEU A 48 20.21 -5.02 13.11
N LEU A 49 18.94 -5.10 12.72
CA LEU A 49 17.88 -5.72 13.56
C LEU A 49 18.14 -7.21 13.79
N SER A 50 18.56 -7.94 12.76
CA SER A 50 18.89 -9.36 12.86
C SER A 50 20.02 -9.57 13.86
N VAL A 51 21.13 -8.82 13.71
CA VAL A 51 22.27 -8.88 14.63
C VAL A 51 21.83 -8.49 16.04
N ASN A 52 20.98 -7.48 16.20
CA ASN A 52 20.44 -7.10 17.51
C ASN A 52 19.67 -8.23 18.17
N LEU A 53 18.80 -8.93 17.42
CA LEU A 53 18.03 -10.05 17.92
C LEU A 53 18.93 -11.19 18.39
N PHE A 54 19.96 -11.54 17.61
CA PHE A 54 20.93 -12.58 17.98
C PHE A 54 21.78 -12.22 19.19
N CYS A 55 22.11 -10.94 19.37
CA CYS A 55 22.88 -10.44 20.51
C CYS A 55 22.00 -10.07 21.72
N THR A 56 20.69 -10.29 21.66
CA THR A 56 19.80 -9.99 22.77
C THR A 56 20.15 -10.87 23.98
N PRO A 57 20.28 -10.30 25.19
CA PRO A 57 20.57 -11.07 26.41
C PRO A 57 19.52 -12.16 26.64
N HIS A 58 19.86 -13.20 27.42
CA HIS A 58 18.95 -14.31 27.78
C HIS A 58 17.81 -13.90 28.74
N ASN A 59 17.29 -12.68 28.57
CA ASN A 59 16.06 -12.22 29.18
C ASN A 59 14.92 -12.45 28.17
N VAL A 60 14.02 -13.37 28.51
CA VAL A 60 12.88 -13.75 27.66
C VAL A 60 12.02 -12.55 27.29
N GLN A 61 11.81 -11.60 28.19
CA GLN A 61 11.00 -10.40 27.93
C GLN A 61 11.67 -9.49 26.90
N ALA A 62 12.98 -9.23 27.06
CA ALA A 62 13.74 -8.43 26.10
C ALA A 62 13.80 -9.11 24.72
N PHE A 63 13.91 -10.44 24.69
CA PHE A 63 13.90 -11.21 23.45
C PHE A 63 12.54 -11.12 22.73
N ILE A 64 11.43 -11.25 23.44
CA ILE A 64 10.08 -11.16 22.85
C ILE A 64 9.84 -9.79 22.21
N GLU A 65 10.22 -8.70 22.88
CA GLU A 65 10.09 -7.33 22.35
C GLU A 65 10.82 -7.18 21.01
N GLU A 66 12.08 -7.61 20.95
CA GLU A 66 12.92 -7.52 19.74
C GLU A 66 12.43 -8.47 18.63
N ALA A 67 11.98 -9.68 19.00
CA ALA A 67 11.47 -10.66 18.06
C ALA A 67 10.18 -10.19 17.38
N LEU A 68 9.23 -9.63 18.15
CA LEU A 68 7.97 -9.09 17.60
C LEU A 68 8.23 -8.00 16.56
N PHE A 69 9.17 -7.11 16.86
CA PHE A 69 9.56 -6.07 15.91
C PHE A 69 10.23 -6.66 14.67
N PHE A 70 11.20 -7.55 14.85
CA PHE A 70 11.91 -8.22 13.75
C PHE A 70 10.96 -8.95 12.79
N PHE A 71 10.00 -9.72 13.31
CA PHE A 71 9.04 -10.44 12.46
C PHE A 71 8.07 -9.48 11.73
N THR A 72 7.71 -8.35 12.36
CA THR A 72 6.90 -7.31 11.71
C THR A 72 7.66 -6.70 10.52
N GLU A 73 8.95 -6.45 10.68
CA GLU A 73 9.81 -5.93 9.61
C GLU A 73 10.06 -6.95 8.49
N LEU A 74 10.21 -8.23 8.84
CA LEU A 74 10.32 -9.30 7.85
C LEU A 74 9.05 -9.42 6.98
N ALA A 75 7.86 -9.27 7.60
CA ALA A 75 6.60 -9.22 6.87
C ALA A 75 6.53 -8.01 5.93
N ALA A 76 6.98 -6.83 6.40
CA ALA A 76 7.05 -5.61 5.58
C ALA A 76 8.00 -5.79 4.37
N MET A 77 9.17 -6.38 4.59
CA MET A 77 10.13 -6.70 3.53
C MET A 77 9.52 -7.63 2.48
N THR A 78 8.79 -8.66 2.91
CA THR A 78 8.13 -9.61 2.01
C THR A 78 7.13 -8.89 1.08
N LYS A 79 6.34 -7.96 1.63
CA LYS A 79 5.41 -7.11 0.86
C LYS A 79 6.16 -6.20 -0.13
N MET A 80 7.28 -5.62 0.29
CA MET A 80 8.13 -4.81 -0.59
C MET A 80 8.64 -5.61 -1.79
N ILE A 81 9.19 -6.81 -1.53
CA ILE A 81 9.65 -7.73 -2.59
C ILE A 81 8.50 -8.11 -3.52
N MET A 82 7.29 -8.31 -3.00
CA MET A 82 6.10 -8.55 -3.81
C MET A 82 5.83 -7.39 -4.78
N ILE A 83 5.87 -6.13 -4.35
CA ILE A 83 5.67 -4.99 -5.26
C ILE A 83 6.74 -4.91 -6.35
N ILE A 84 8.00 -5.17 -5.99
CA ILE A 84 9.12 -5.15 -6.94
C ILE A 84 8.94 -6.26 -7.99
N THR A 85 8.67 -7.48 -7.55
CA THR A 85 8.56 -8.66 -8.41
C THR A 85 7.28 -8.70 -9.24
N LYS A 86 6.16 -8.21 -8.70
CA LYS A 86 4.84 -8.19 -9.37
C LYS A 86 4.56 -6.89 -10.11
N ARG A 87 5.57 -6.04 -10.28
CA ARG A 87 5.46 -4.73 -10.93
C ARG A 87 4.76 -4.76 -12.29
N GLU A 88 5.11 -5.70 -13.15
CA GLU A 88 4.48 -5.82 -14.47
C GLU A 88 3.00 -6.15 -14.38
N LYS A 89 2.64 -7.04 -13.44
CA LYS A 89 1.23 -7.37 -13.16
C LYS A 89 0.49 -6.14 -12.64
N ILE A 90 1.06 -5.36 -11.73
CA ILE A 90 0.47 -4.11 -11.24
C ILE A 90 0.24 -3.12 -12.40
N ILE A 91 1.19 -3.00 -13.32
CA ILE A 91 1.03 -2.15 -14.53
C ILE A 91 -0.10 -2.68 -15.42
N ALA A 92 -0.20 -4.00 -15.61
CA ALA A 92 -1.28 -4.62 -16.36
C ALA A 92 -2.65 -4.36 -15.72
N LEU A 93 -2.76 -4.50 -14.39
CA LEU A 93 -3.97 -4.18 -13.63
C LEU A 93 -4.36 -2.71 -13.81
N PHE A 94 -3.41 -1.78 -13.76
CA PHE A 94 -3.72 -0.38 -14.07
C PHE A 94 -4.19 -0.16 -15.51
N LYS A 95 -3.75 -0.96 -16.49
CA LYS A 95 -4.28 -0.88 -17.86
C LYS A 95 -5.73 -1.36 -17.89
N ILE A 96 -6.04 -2.49 -17.23
CA ILE A 96 -7.39 -3.04 -17.13
C ILE A 96 -8.32 -2.01 -16.46
N ILE A 97 -7.96 -1.48 -15.30
CA ILE A 97 -8.81 -0.51 -14.57
C ILE A 97 -9.08 0.78 -15.37
N ASN A 98 -8.19 1.12 -16.31
CA ASN A 98 -8.35 2.32 -17.15
C ASN A 98 -9.10 2.06 -18.45
N CYS A 99 -9.50 0.82 -18.75
CA CYS A 99 -10.32 0.51 -19.93
C CYS A 99 -11.70 1.16 -19.85
N LYS A 100 -12.42 1.23 -20.98
CA LYS A 100 -13.71 1.93 -21.06
C LYS A 100 -14.78 1.22 -20.23
N GLU A 101 -14.70 -0.09 -20.17
CA GLU A 101 -15.62 -0.99 -19.47
C GLU A 101 -15.58 -0.73 -17.95
N PHE A 102 -14.39 -0.43 -17.42
CA PHE A 102 -14.18 -0.08 -16.00
C PHE A 102 -14.42 1.40 -15.68
N GLN A 103 -14.89 2.23 -16.62
CA GLN A 103 -15.23 3.64 -16.33
C GLN A 103 -16.71 3.85 -15.99
N GLY A 104 -17.54 2.80 -16.09
CA GLY A 104 -18.98 2.87 -15.90
C GLY A 104 -19.69 3.50 -17.10
N ARG A 105 -20.81 2.89 -17.51
CA ARG A 105 -21.52 3.27 -18.75
C ARG A 105 -22.65 4.26 -18.47
N ASN A 106 -23.36 4.06 -17.36
CA ASN A 106 -24.50 4.86 -16.96
C ASN A 106 -24.19 5.62 -15.65
N GLN A 107 -25.13 6.45 -15.19
CA GLN A 107 -24.93 7.19 -13.94
C GLN A 107 -24.87 6.29 -12.71
N VAL A 108 -25.61 5.18 -12.68
CA VAL A 108 -25.60 4.26 -11.55
C VAL A 108 -24.21 3.62 -11.38
N ASP A 109 -23.61 3.16 -12.47
CA ASP A 109 -22.25 2.61 -12.49
C ASP A 109 -21.25 3.64 -11.96
N LYS A 110 -21.33 4.88 -12.44
CA LYS A 110 -20.46 5.98 -11.99
C LYS A 110 -20.64 6.28 -10.50
N THR A 111 -21.86 6.23 -9.98
CA THR A 111 -22.13 6.37 -8.54
C THR A 111 -21.54 5.21 -7.74
N ILE A 112 -21.65 3.97 -8.22
CA ILE A 112 -21.05 2.80 -7.56
C ILE A 112 -19.52 2.96 -7.48
N ILE A 113 -18.87 3.34 -8.59
CA ILE A 113 -17.43 3.59 -8.65
C ILE A 113 -17.03 4.71 -7.69
N ALA A 114 -17.70 5.86 -7.77
CA ALA A 114 -17.39 7.02 -6.93
C ALA A 114 -17.53 6.71 -5.44
N ASN A 115 -18.56 5.93 -5.06
CA ASN A 115 -18.75 5.48 -3.69
C ASN A 115 -17.63 4.53 -3.22
N SER A 116 -17.20 3.60 -4.08
CA SER A 116 -16.08 2.70 -3.76
C SER A 116 -14.76 3.46 -3.60
N ASP A 117 -14.46 4.34 -4.56
CA ASP A 117 -13.26 5.18 -4.54
C ASP A 117 -13.22 6.12 -3.32
N SER A 118 -14.37 6.68 -2.94
CA SER A 118 -14.50 7.51 -1.74
C SER A 118 -14.23 6.71 -0.46
N LYS A 119 -14.86 5.53 -0.32
CA LYS A 119 -14.63 4.63 0.82
C LYS A 119 -13.17 4.22 0.93
N TYR A 120 -12.55 3.83 -0.19
CA TYR A 120 -11.13 3.53 -0.24
C TYR A 120 -10.27 4.70 0.25
N LYS A 121 -10.51 5.93 -0.24
CA LYS A 121 -9.77 7.12 0.18
C LYS A 121 -9.92 7.40 1.68
N ILE A 122 -11.11 7.17 2.25
CA ILE A 122 -11.36 7.32 3.68
C ILE A 122 -10.56 6.26 4.46
N CYS A 123 -10.63 4.99 4.05
CA CYS A 123 -9.84 3.91 4.67
C CYS A 123 -8.34 4.20 4.62
N TRP A 124 -7.83 4.66 3.47
CA TRP A 124 -6.44 5.05 3.32
C TRP A 124 -6.07 6.19 4.27
N LYS A 125 -6.89 7.25 4.35
CA LYS A 125 -6.65 8.39 5.25
C LYS A 125 -6.63 7.98 6.72
N LEU A 126 -7.58 7.15 7.15
CA LEU A 126 -7.64 6.65 8.53
C LEU A 126 -6.42 5.80 8.85
N TYR A 127 -6.01 4.91 7.94
CA TYR A 127 -4.84 4.07 8.14
C TYR A 127 -3.53 4.87 8.17
N ALA A 128 -3.39 5.86 7.28
CA ALA A 128 -2.26 6.77 7.28
C ALA A 128 -2.22 7.62 8.57
N LEU A 129 -3.36 8.17 9.00
CA LEU A 129 -3.45 8.99 10.21
C LEU A 129 -3.05 8.19 11.47
N THR A 130 -3.63 7.01 11.65
CA THR A 130 -3.33 6.13 12.78
C THR A 130 -1.86 5.70 12.79
N SER A 131 -1.31 5.34 11.64
CA SER A 131 0.12 4.96 11.54
C SER A 131 1.05 6.12 11.86
N ASN A 132 0.78 7.32 11.33
CA ASN A 132 1.59 8.51 11.64
C ASN A 132 1.46 8.92 13.11
N PHE A 133 0.29 8.73 13.72
CA PHE A 133 0.09 8.97 15.14
C PHE A 133 0.91 7.98 16.00
N SER A 134 0.91 6.69 15.64
CA SER A 134 1.77 5.69 16.29
C SER A 134 3.26 6.01 16.14
N TYR A 135 3.71 6.40 14.95
CA TYR A 135 5.07 6.86 14.72
C TYR A 135 5.43 8.06 15.59
N PHE A 136 4.52 9.05 15.67
CA PHE A 136 4.70 10.20 16.53
C PHE A 136 4.85 9.79 18.00
N GLY A 137 4.02 8.83 18.45
CA GLY A 137 4.08 8.28 19.80
C GLY A 137 5.40 7.59 20.12
N ILE A 138 5.96 6.83 19.18
CA ILE A 138 7.20 6.08 19.39
C ILE A 138 8.43 7.00 19.37
N VAL A 139 8.45 7.99 18.47
CA VAL A 139 9.66 8.81 18.25
C VAL A 139 9.64 10.12 19.03
N PHE A 140 8.54 10.87 18.98
CA PHE A 140 8.51 12.24 19.49
C PHE A 140 8.09 12.33 20.95
N ILE A 141 7.19 11.46 21.44
CA ILE A 141 6.81 11.49 22.86
C ILE A 141 8.04 11.28 23.77
N PRO A 142 8.92 10.28 23.56
CA PRO A 142 10.12 10.12 24.38
C PRO A 142 11.04 11.35 24.34
N VAL A 143 11.17 12.01 23.18
CA VAL A 143 11.96 13.23 23.04
C VAL A 143 11.37 14.39 23.84
N ILE A 144 10.04 14.57 23.78
CA ILE A 144 9.34 15.59 24.56
C ILE A 144 9.49 15.31 26.06
N LEU A 145 9.33 14.05 26.49
CA LEU A 145 9.49 13.66 27.89
C LEU A 145 10.93 13.85 28.39
N HIS A 146 11.93 13.60 27.54
CA HIS A 146 13.32 13.89 27.86
C HIS A 146 13.54 15.38 28.08
N PHE A 147 12.99 16.24 27.21
CA PHE A 147 13.19 17.68 27.31
C PHE A 147 12.42 18.32 28.48
N VAL A 148 11.18 17.89 28.73
CA VAL A 148 10.30 18.48 29.75
C VAL A 148 10.57 17.91 31.14
N PHE A 149 10.73 16.59 31.24
CA PHE A 149 10.82 15.87 32.52
C PHE A 149 12.22 15.30 32.81
N LYS A 150 13.21 15.54 31.94
CA LYS A 150 14.58 15.02 32.07
C LYS A 150 14.66 13.49 32.22
N THR A 151 13.72 12.79 31.60
CA THR A 151 13.71 11.31 31.56
C THR A 151 14.77 10.78 30.59
N ASP A 152 15.32 9.59 30.83
CA ASP A 152 16.33 9.02 29.94
C ASP A 152 15.78 8.74 28.54
N LEU A 153 16.39 9.32 27.52
CA LEU A 153 16.04 9.07 26.13
C LEU A 153 16.68 7.75 25.69
N LYS A 154 15.85 6.81 25.23
CA LYS A 154 16.28 5.52 24.70
C LYS A 154 16.12 5.48 23.19
N LEU A 155 16.84 4.57 22.54
CA LEU A 155 16.62 4.29 21.11
C LEU A 155 15.17 3.82 20.90
N PRO A 156 14.52 4.24 19.81
CA PRO A 156 13.09 4.05 19.63
C PRO A 156 12.68 2.59 19.41
N ILE A 157 13.59 1.72 18.95
CA ILE A 157 13.31 0.29 18.75
C ILE A 157 14.43 -0.56 19.32
N ALA A 158 15.52 -0.74 18.53
CA ALA A 158 16.52 -1.74 18.79
C ALA A 158 17.59 -1.14 19.71
N LYS A 159 17.89 -1.84 20.80
CA LYS A 159 18.90 -1.37 21.75
C LYS A 159 20.34 -1.53 21.24
N TYR A 160 20.52 -2.25 20.13
CA TYR A 160 21.80 -2.61 19.54
C TYR A 160 22.76 -3.21 20.57
N TYR A 161 22.37 -4.35 21.15
CA TYR A 161 23.12 -5.06 22.20
C TYR A 161 24.54 -5.47 21.79
N PHE A 162 24.83 -5.54 20.49
CA PHE A 162 26.16 -5.81 19.95
C PHE A 162 27.13 -4.61 20.07
N LEU A 163 26.63 -3.40 20.39
CA LEU A 163 27.45 -2.21 20.61
C LEU A 163 27.74 -2.02 22.10
N SER A 164 28.97 -1.62 22.43
CA SER A 164 29.32 -1.20 23.78
C SER A 164 28.56 0.07 24.18
N ASP A 165 28.32 0.25 25.48
CA ASP A 165 27.58 1.41 26.00
C ASP A 165 28.25 2.74 25.64
N ALA A 166 29.58 2.80 25.74
CA ALA A 166 30.36 3.97 25.31
C ALA A 166 30.16 4.32 23.82
N THR A 167 30.04 3.31 22.95
CA THR A 167 29.80 3.53 21.51
C THR A 167 28.38 4.05 21.28
N LYS A 168 27.39 3.46 21.95
CA LYS A 168 25.98 3.87 21.84
C LYS A 168 25.79 5.30 22.32
N GLU A 169 26.43 5.69 23.42
CA GLU A 169 26.36 7.05 23.95
C GLU A 169 27.00 8.05 22.99
N LYS A 170 28.21 7.75 22.49
CA LYS A 170 28.93 8.60 21.53
C LYS A 170 28.15 8.86 20.24
N TYR A 171 27.46 7.85 19.73
CA TYR A 171 26.73 7.92 18.45
C TYR A 171 25.21 7.97 18.62
N PHE A 172 24.72 8.28 19.83
CA PHE A 172 23.30 8.15 20.18
C PHE A 172 22.37 8.89 19.21
N ILE A 173 22.66 10.17 18.93
CA ILE A 173 21.85 11.01 18.05
C ILE A 173 21.78 10.44 16.63
N LEU A 174 22.91 9.95 16.11
CA LEU A 174 22.96 9.37 14.77
C LEU A 174 22.16 8.06 14.69
N LEU A 175 22.29 7.19 15.70
CA LEU A 175 21.51 5.96 15.78
C LEU A 175 20.01 6.25 15.94
N PHE A 176 19.65 7.24 16.76
CA PHE A 176 18.27 7.67 16.96
C PHE A 176 17.64 8.19 15.67
N ILE A 177 18.32 9.08 14.94
CA ILE A 177 17.85 9.61 13.65
C ILE A 177 17.74 8.48 12.62
N TYR A 178 18.76 7.60 12.54
CA TYR A 178 18.74 6.47 11.62
C TYR A 178 17.55 5.54 11.87
N GLN A 179 17.31 5.16 13.14
CA GLN A 179 16.15 4.34 13.50
C GLN A 179 14.83 5.05 13.20
N SER A 180 14.72 6.34 13.53
CA SER A 180 13.51 7.13 13.26
C SER A 180 13.17 7.19 11.77
N ILE A 181 14.16 7.42 10.91
CA ILE A 181 13.98 7.40 9.45
C ILE A 181 13.57 6.00 8.99
N GLY A 182 14.24 4.95 9.48
CA GLY A 182 13.90 3.55 9.15
C GLY A 182 12.46 3.22 9.46
N ILE A 183 11.99 3.53 10.68
CA ILE A 183 10.59 3.34 11.10
C ILE A 183 9.65 4.05 10.15
N TYR A 184 9.89 5.33 9.88
CA TYR A 184 8.99 6.13 9.09
C TYR A 184 8.85 5.58 7.66
N VAL A 185 9.98 5.19 7.06
CA VAL A 185 10.00 4.62 5.71
C VAL A 185 9.26 3.27 5.68
N HIS A 186 9.54 2.38 6.62
CA HIS A 186 8.97 1.03 6.66
C HIS A 186 7.47 1.04 7.01
N MET A 187 7.07 1.89 7.96
CA MET A 187 5.66 2.22 8.21
C MET A 187 4.99 2.71 6.93
N THR A 188 5.64 3.62 6.19
CA THR A 188 5.05 4.16 4.97
C THR A 188 4.96 3.11 3.86
N TYR A 189 5.92 2.18 3.75
CA TYR A 189 5.77 1.02 2.86
C TYR A 189 4.56 0.18 3.24
N ASN A 190 4.44 -0.23 4.51
CA ASN A 190 3.32 -1.04 4.99
C ASN A 190 1.98 -0.37 4.68
N VAL A 191 1.80 0.90 5.07
CA VAL A 191 0.57 1.65 4.82
C VAL A 191 0.24 1.68 3.33
N ASN A 192 1.20 2.02 2.47
CA ASN A 192 0.92 2.21 1.05
C ASN A 192 0.75 0.90 0.28
N ILE A 193 1.40 -0.20 0.69
CA ILE A 193 1.26 -1.50 0.04
C ILE A 193 -0.07 -2.14 0.45
N ASP A 194 -0.37 -2.18 1.75
CA ASP A 194 -1.59 -2.81 2.25
C ASP A 194 -2.84 -2.05 1.78
N SER A 195 -2.81 -0.71 1.86
CA SER A 195 -3.91 0.08 1.34
C SER A 195 -4.05 -0.04 -0.18
N PHE A 196 -2.94 -0.15 -0.93
CA PHE A 196 -3.02 -0.40 -2.37
C PHE A 196 -3.74 -1.73 -2.64
N MET A 197 -3.35 -2.81 -1.96
CA MET A 197 -4.01 -4.11 -2.09
C MET A 197 -5.50 -4.03 -1.72
N ALA A 198 -5.84 -3.38 -0.61
CA ALA A 198 -7.22 -3.15 -0.21
C ALA A 198 -8.00 -2.37 -1.29
N GLY A 199 -7.41 -1.31 -1.84
CA GLY A 199 -8.05 -0.52 -2.90
C GLY A 199 -8.26 -1.31 -4.19
N MET A 200 -7.36 -2.24 -4.53
CA MET A 200 -7.58 -3.19 -5.64
C MET A 200 -8.80 -4.09 -5.38
N ILE A 201 -9.00 -4.53 -4.12
CA ILE A 201 -10.21 -5.28 -3.73
C ILE A 201 -11.45 -4.38 -3.85
N PHE A 202 -11.40 -3.13 -3.40
CA PHE A 202 -12.51 -2.16 -3.56
C PHE A 202 -12.90 -1.96 -5.03
N VAL A 203 -11.92 -1.91 -5.93
CA VAL A 203 -12.17 -1.84 -7.38
C VAL A 203 -12.88 -3.11 -7.85
N GLY A 204 -12.37 -4.29 -7.53
CA GLY A 204 -12.98 -5.57 -7.92
C GLY A 204 -14.43 -5.72 -7.41
N VAL A 205 -14.66 -5.40 -6.13
CA VAL A 205 -16.00 -5.40 -5.53
C VAL A 205 -16.94 -4.40 -6.23
N SER A 206 -16.43 -3.22 -6.60
CA SER A 206 -17.20 -2.24 -7.36
C SER A 206 -17.61 -2.79 -8.73
N GLU A 207 -16.69 -3.47 -9.43
CA GLU A 207 -16.99 -4.04 -10.74
C GLU A 207 -18.02 -5.16 -10.65
N LEU A 208 -17.92 -6.03 -9.64
CA LEU A 208 -18.91 -7.08 -9.40
C LEU A 208 -20.31 -6.49 -9.13
N LYS A 209 -20.40 -5.38 -8.41
CA LYS A 209 -21.69 -4.68 -8.19
C LYS A 209 -22.27 -4.12 -9.48
N ILE A 210 -21.43 -3.52 -10.32
CA ILE A 210 -21.83 -3.00 -11.63
C ILE A 210 -22.31 -4.14 -12.53
N LEU A 211 -21.58 -5.25 -12.54
CA LEU A 211 -21.93 -6.43 -13.32
C LEU A 211 -23.31 -6.98 -12.90
N ASN A 212 -23.52 -7.17 -11.59
CA ASN A 212 -24.80 -7.64 -11.05
C ASN A 212 -25.96 -6.69 -11.38
N HIS A 213 -25.72 -5.38 -11.27
CA HIS A 213 -26.71 -4.37 -11.65
C HIS A 213 -27.08 -4.46 -13.13
N ASN A 214 -26.08 -4.59 -14.00
CA ASN A 214 -26.29 -4.69 -15.45
C ASN A 214 -27.02 -5.98 -15.86
N PHE A 215 -26.69 -7.13 -15.25
CA PHE A 215 -27.45 -8.37 -15.43
C PHE A 215 -28.91 -8.23 -14.99
N SER A 216 -29.15 -7.59 -13.84
CA SER A 216 -30.52 -7.37 -13.34
C SER A 216 -31.35 -6.50 -14.29
N GLN A 217 -30.74 -5.47 -14.90
CA GLN A 217 -31.43 -4.63 -15.89
C GLN A 217 -31.75 -5.36 -17.21
N LEU A 218 -30.88 -6.28 -17.66
CA LEU A 218 -31.13 -7.10 -18.85
C LEU A 218 -32.41 -7.92 -18.71
N ASN A 219 -32.63 -8.52 -17.54
CA ASN A 219 -33.82 -9.32 -17.24
C ASN A 219 -35.10 -8.47 -17.27
N LEU A 220 -35.06 -7.25 -16.73
CA LEU A 220 -36.23 -6.36 -16.65
C LEU A 220 -36.65 -5.76 -18.00
N ARG A 221 -35.71 -5.45 -18.90
CA ARG A 221 -36.02 -4.92 -20.24
C ARG A 221 -36.62 -5.96 -21.16
N SER A 222 -36.58 -7.24 -20.79
CA SER A 222 -37.07 -8.34 -21.62
C SER A 222 -38.57 -8.32 -21.88
N VAL A 223 -39.34 -7.67 -21.01
CA VAL A 223 -40.80 -7.75 -20.91
C VAL A 223 -41.56 -6.67 -21.70
N LYS A 224 -40.89 -5.61 -22.21
CA LYS A 224 -41.57 -4.37 -22.63
C LYS A 224 -41.68 -4.02 -24.12
N ASN A 225 -41.12 -4.77 -25.08
CA ASN A 225 -41.07 -4.33 -26.49
C ASN A 225 -41.98 -5.10 -27.46
N LYS A 226 -42.77 -4.35 -28.26
CA LYS A 226 -43.75 -4.84 -29.25
C LYS A 226 -43.16 -5.19 -30.64
N ASN A 227 -41.88 -4.87 -30.91
CA ASN A 227 -41.17 -5.29 -32.14
C ASN A 227 -40.05 -6.28 -31.81
N LYS A 228 -40.28 -7.58 -32.07
CA LYS A 228 -39.40 -8.68 -31.66
C LYS A 228 -37.97 -8.59 -32.22
N ALA A 229 -37.80 -8.44 -33.52
CA ALA A 229 -36.47 -8.52 -34.16
C ALA A 229 -35.51 -7.40 -33.73
N ILE A 230 -35.99 -6.14 -33.66
CA ILE A 230 -35.18 -5.00 -33.23
C ILE A 230 -34.86 -5.10 -31.73
N ALA A 231 -35.80 -5.60 -30.92
CA ALA A 231 -35.60 -5.80 -29.49
C ALA A 231 -34.61 -6.95 -29.20
N GLU A 232 -34.64 -8.03 -29.97
CA GLU A 232 -33.70 -9.15 -29.86
C GLU A 232 -32.28 -8.73 -30.20
N ASN A 233 -32.07 -8.00 -31.30
CA ASN A 233 -30.76 -7.47 -31.66
C ASN A 233 -30.19 -6.51 -30.59
N MET A 234 -31.01 -5.61 -30.03
CA MET A 234 -30.57 -4.74 -28.93
C MET A 234 -30.24 -5.50 -27.65
N LYS A 235 -31.00 -6.54 -27.32
CA LYS A 235 -30.69 -7.42 -26.17
C LYS A 235 -29.37 -8.14 -26.35
N MET A 236 -29.13 -8.70 -27.54
CA MET A 236 -27.90 -9.43 -27.82
C MET A 236 -26.67 -8.51 -27.75
N MET A 237 -26.80 -7.27 -28.23
CA MET A 237 -25.76 -6.26 -28.06
C MET A 237 -25.48 -5.90 -26.60
N GLU A 238 -26.50 -5.72 -25.76
CA GLU A 238 -26.29 -5.43 -24.33
C GLU A 238 -25.74 -6.64 -23.56
N LEU A 239 -26.19 -7.86 -23.89
CA LEU A 239 -25.63 -9.08 -23.31
C LEU A 239 -24.14 -9.22 -23.65
N ASN A 240 -23.75 -9.01 -24.91
CA ASN A 240 -22.35 -9.05 -25.33
C ASN A 240 -21.49 -8.04 -24.56
N LYS A 241 -22.00 -6.84 -24.27
CA LYS A 241 -21.28 -5.85 -23.45
C LYS A 241 -21.09 -6.32 -22.01
N VAL A 242 -22.12 -6.93 -21.42
CA VAL A 242 -22.05 -7.47 -20.05
C VAL A 242 -21.08 -8.66 -19.97
N LEU A 243 -21.09 -9.54 -20.97
CA LEU A 243 -20.13 -10.65 -21.05
C LEU A 243 -18.69 -10.17 -21.26
N LEU A 244 -18.48 -9.13 -22.07
CA LEU A 244 -17.16 -8.49 -22.22
C LEU A 244 -16.66 -7.92 -20.88
N HIS A 245 -17.53 -7.25 -20.12
CA HIS A 245 -17.18 -6.75 -18.79
C HIS A 245 -16.84 -7.89 -17.83
N TYR A 246 -17.62 -8.98 -17.84
CA TYR A 246 -17.34 -10.18 -17.05
C TYR A 246 -15.98 -10.80 -17.38
N ASP A 247 -15.64 -10.97 -18.67
CA ASP A 247 -14.33 -11.49 -19.09
C ASP A 247 -13.17 -10.60 -18.60
N LEU A 248 -13.36 -9.27 -18.65
CA LEU A 248 -12.36 -8.34 -18.10
C LEU A 248 -12.22 -8.43 -16.58
N ILE A 249 -13.29 -8.74 -15.85
CA ILE A 249 -13.24 -8.98 -14.40
C ILE A 249 -12.50 -10.29 -14.08
N ILE A 250 -12.63 -11.33 -14.91
CA ILE A 250 -11.87 -12.58 -14.71
C ILE A 250 -10.37 -12.35 -14.93
N ARG A 251 -10.01 -11.50 -15.91
CA ARG A 251 -8.62 -11.16 -16.19
C ARG A 251 -8.00 -10.20 -15.16
N TYR A 252 -8.84 -9.54 -14.37
CA TYR A 252 -8.45 -8.62 -13.30
C TYR A 252 -8.08 -9.40 -12.03
#